data_AF-A0A0U3AH08-F1
#
_entry.id   AF-A0A0U3AH08-F1
#
_cell.length_a   1.000
_cell.length_b   1.000
_cell.length_c   1.000
_cell.angle_alpha   90.00
_cell.angle_beta   90.00
_cell.angle_gamma   90.00
#
_symmetry.space_group_name_H-M   'P 1'
#
loop_
_entity.id
_entity.type
_entity.pdbx_description
1 polymer ?
#
loop_
_entity_poly.entity_id
_entity_poly.type
_entity_poly.pdbx_seq_one_letter_code
_entity_poly.pdbx_strand_id
1 'polypeptide(L)' 'GHEIKSFRRFFADEGEGGESVFAIWGSAGLLEIAAFRASAARLLGVERGQQVILKRL' A
#
# COMPACT_ATOMS: atom_id res chain seq x y z
N GLY A 1 -14.24 -0.59 -3.99
CA GLY A 1 -13.19 0.17 -3.29
C GLY A 1 -12.18 -0.81 -2.74
N HIS A 2 -10.91 -0.40 -2.65
CA HIS A 2 -9.84 -1.25 -2.12
C HIS A 2 -9.58 -0.91 -0.66
N GLU A 3 -9.46 -1.92 0.20
CA GLU A 3 -9.11 -1.76 1.61
C GLU A 3 -7.71 -2.35 1.83
N ILE A 4 -6.80 -1.57 2.42
CA ILE A 4 -5.43 -1.99 2.71
C ILE A 4 -5.25 -1.92 4.23
N LYS A 5 -4.99 -3.06 4.87
CA LYS A 5 -4.83 -3.17 6.33
C LYS A 5 -3.39 -3.48 6.75
N SER A 6 -2.61 -4.10 5.86
CA SER A 6 -1.21 -4.38 6.11
C SER A 6 -0.37 -3.10 6.12
N PHE A 7 0.45 -2.93 7.15
CA PHE A 7 1.42 -1.84 7.27
C PHE A 7 2.80 -2.43 7.56
N ARG A 8 3.80 -2.08 6.74
CA ARG A 8 5.17 -2.59 6.84
C ARG A 8 6.16 -1.47 7.16
N ARG A 9 7.27 -1.84 7.80
CA ARG A 9 8.38 -0.91 8.04
C ARG A 9 9.34 -0.90 6.87
N PHE A 10 9.55 -2.06 6.24
CA PHE A 10 10.43 -2.23 5.10
C PHE A 10 9.74 -3.02 3.97
N PHE A 11 10.17 -2.79 2.73
CA PHE A 11 9.68 -3.56 1.57
C PHE A 11 9.98 -5.06 1.66
N ALA A 12 11.06 -5.41 2.36
CA ALA A 12 11.52 -6.78 2.54
C ALA A 12 10.86 -7.49 3.73
N ASP A 13 10.03 -6.80 4.51
CA ASP A 13 9.28 -7.46 5.58
C ASP A 13 8.36 -8.53 4.96
N GLU A 14 8.56 -9.78 5.35
CA GLU A 14 7.70 -10.89 4.95
C GLU A 14 6.34 -10.71 5.66
N GLY A 15 5.28 -10.55 4.87
CA GLY A 15 3.92 -10.52 5.40
C GLY A 15 3.42 -11.93 5.61
N GLU A 16 2.87 -12.22 6.79
CA GLU A 16 2.00 -13.38 6.96
C GLU A 16 0.76 -13.20 6.10
N GLY A 17 0.61 -14.01 5.05
CA GLY A 17 -0.53 -13.97 4.14
C GLY A 17 -0.23 -13.21 2.85
N GLY A 18 -0.52 -13.85 1.71
CA GLY A 18 -0.28 -13.39 0.34
C GLY A 18 -1.02 -12.11 -0.09
N GLU A 19 -1.24 -11.14 0.80
CA GLU A 19 -1.66 -9.79 0.42
C GLU A 19 -0.52 -9.13 -0.37
N SER A 20 -0.76 -8.97 -1.68
CA SER A 20 0.21 -8.42 -2.62
C SER A 20 0.47 -6.93 -2.42
N VAL A 21 -0.42 -6.23 -1.70
CA VAL A 21 -0.42 -4.76 -1.51
C VAL A 21 -0.37 -4.43 -0.01
N PHE A 22 0.45 -3.45 0.37
CA PHE A 22 0.63 -3.00 1.75
C PHE A 22 0.90 -1.50 1.82
N ALA A 23 0.74 -0.90 3.00
CA ALA A 23 1.13 0.47 3.29
C ALA A 23 2.53 0.55 3.91
N ILE A 24 3.27 1.61 3.62
CA ILE A 24 4.61 1.89 4.18
C ILE A 24 4.80 3.42 4.28
N TRP A 25 5.66 3.88 5.20
CA TRP A 25 6.14 5.26 5.16
C TRP A 25 7.23 5.41 4.10
N GLY A 26 6.91 6.10 3.01
CA GLY A 26 7.84 6.37 1.92
C GLY A 26 8.91 7.39 2.32
N SER A 27 10.01 7.42 1.59
CA SER A 27 11.15 8.32 1.86
C SER A 27 10.81 9.81 1.77
N ALA A 28 9.72 10.16 1.08
CA ALA A 28 9.19 11.53 1.01
C ALA A 28 8.38 11.96 2.26
N GLY A 29 8.26 11.11 3.28
CA GLY A 29 7.46 11.40 4.47
C GLY A 29 5.95 11.30 4.27
N LEU A 30 5.51 10.60 3.22
CA LEU A 30 4.11 10.36 2.89
C LEU A 30 3.75 8.89 3.04
N LEU A 31 2.47 8.61 3.25
CA LEU A 31 1.95 7.25 3.25
C LEU A 31 1.97 6.72 1.82
N GLU A 32 2.66 5.61 1.61
CA GLU A 32 2.80 4.95 0.32
C GLU A 32 2.03 3.63 0.33
N ILE A 33 1.31 3.36 -0.76
CA ILE A 33 0.69 2.05 -1.03
C ILE A 33 1.56 1.33 -2.06
N ALA A 34 2.18 0.24 -1.64
CA ALA A 34 3.17 -0.51 -2.39
C ALA A 34 2.73 -1.96 -2.60
N ALA A 35 3.40 -2.65 -3.52
CA ALA A 35 3.16 -4.06 -3.79
C ALA A 35 4.47 -4.83 -3.95
N PHE A 36 4.51 -6.09 -3.48
CA PHE A 36 5.72 -6.90 -3.56
C PHE A 36 6.02 -7.28 -5.01
N ARG A 37 7.14 -6.77 -5.56
CA ARG A 37 7.59 -7.01 -6.94
C ARG A 37 6.53 -6.69 -8.01
N ALA A 38 5.63 -5.75 -7.72
CA ALA A 38 4.53 -5.38 -8.61
C ALA A 38 4.20 -3.89 -8.50
N SER A 39 3.34 -3.39 -9.40
CA SER A 39 2.80 -2.04 -9.34
C SER A 39 1.47 -2.04 -8.58
N ALA A 40 1.43 -1.40 -7.41
CA ALA A 40 0.19 -1.24 -6.65
C ALA A 40 -0.88 -0.51 -7.47
N ALA A 41 -0.51 0.54 -8.22
CA ALA A 41 -1.45 1.29 -9.06
C ALA A 41 -2.12 0.40 -10.12
N ARG A 42 -1.35 -0.49 -10.76
CA ARG A 42 -1.89 -1.43 -11.75
C ARG A 42 -2.80 -2.48 -11.10
N LEU A 43 -2.41 -3.01 -9.94
CA LEU A 43 -3.20 -4.02 -9.22
C LEU A 43 -4.53 -3.46 -8.71
N LEU A 44 -4.53 -2.21 -8.24
CA LEU A 44 -5.70 -1.54 -7.70
C LEU A 44 -6.52 -0.79 -8.78
N GLY A 45 -6.02 -0.69 -10.01
CA GLY A 45 -6.68 0.07 -11.08
C GLY A 45 -6.89 1.55 -10.72
N VAL A 46 -5.94 2.15 -10.01
CA VAL A 46 -6.03 3.53 -9.50
C VAL A 46 -5.18 4.50 -10.30
N GLU A 47 -5.56 5.77 -10.26
CA GLU A 47 -4.90 6.86 -10.97
C GLU A 47 -4.74 8.12 -10.11
N ARG A 48 -3.98 9.09 -10.61
CA ARG A 48 -3.74 10.37 -9.93
C ARG A 48 -5.06 11.14 -9.77
N GLY A 49 -5.24 11.76 -8.60
CA GLY A 49 -6.43 12.55 -8.28
C GLY A 49 -7.58 11.76 -7.68
N GLN A 50 -7.50 10.42 -7.62
CA GLN A 50 -8.46 9.61 -6.90
C GLN A 50 -8.38 9.86 -5.38
N GLN A 51 -9.55 9.89 -4.74
CA GLN A 51 -9.64 10.13 -3.31
C GLN A 51 -9.19 8.89 -2.50
N VAL A 52 -8.53 9.16 -1.38
CA VAL A 52 -8.13 8.15 -0.40
C VAL A 52 -8.82 8.46 0.93
N ILE A 53 -9.43 7.45 1.54
CA ILE A 53 -10.00 7.55 2.88
C ILE A 53 -9.05 6.86 3.85
N LEU A 54 -8.41 7.66 4.72
CA LEU A 54 -7.60 7.12 5.80
C LEU A 54 -8.46 6.93 7.05
N LYS A 55 -8.43 5.74 7.63
CA LYS A 55 -9.05 5.45 8.93
C LYS A 55 -7.95 5.03 9.90
N ARG A 56 -7.87 5.72 11.03
CA ARG A 56 -7.07 5.28 12.17
C ARG A 56 -7.95 4.36 13.01
N LEU A 57 -7.50 3.13 13.21
CA LEU A 57 -8.10 2.19 14.15
C LEU A 57 -7.54 2.42 15.56
#